data_AF-A0AAU5DX53-F1
#
_entry.id   AF-A0AAU5DX53-F1
#
_cell.length_a   1.000
_cell.length_b   1.000
_cell.length_c   1.000
_cell.angle_alpha   90.00
_cell.angle_beta   90.00
_cell.angle_gamma   90.00
#
_symmetry.space_group_name_H-M   'P 1'
#
loop_
_entity.id
_entity.type
_entity.pdbx_description
1 polymer ?
#
loop_
_entity_poly.entity_id
_entity_poly.type
_entity_poly.pdbx_seq_one_letter_code
_entity_poly.pdbx_strand_id
1 'polypeptide(L)'
;MVCTMSFLRALLSTTRMIRHSPELSAGLPADDAVLLDAPDERLSPALVAAALGAYEPAAELLAATREGAEWETRDRCLARLVTFAHSRDGWLADWLTAAPRDPDALLVKAGLAVHRAWESPARAERLREVGPLISAAAEAQPGDPVPWRLALDHARGTHATHTAFEALWEQAIRRSPHHYGCHVAALQYLSAAWYGSHRECFDFAEQAAEDALPDSLVQALPVRAAFALLLDSKLAARTNPVQVDRIDAAADLAITLSGAYRPGDPWPAEVRNLLAYVLVVRGRWDEALEQFRLIGPQATSFPWSSVSDDPLGQFLDARDGARLQVASLTPLRNRDGRSRPRGHYA
;
A
#
# COMPACT_ATOMS: atom_id res chain seq x y z
N MET A 1 25.75 -27.50 -29.62
CA MET A 1 25.82 -26.02 -29.79
C MET A 1 24.85 -25.25 -28.89
N VAL A 2 23.74 -25.82 -28.41
CA VAL A 2 22.78 -25.11 -27.52
C VAL A 2 23.32 -24.87 -26.10
N CYS A 3 24.05 -25.84 -25.52
CA CYS A 3 24.66 -25.71 -24.18
C CYS A 3 25.68 -24.56 -24.09
N THR A 4 26.59 -24.44 -25.06
CA THR A 4 27.65 -23.42 -25.08
C THR A 4 27.12 -21.99 -25.15
N MET A 5 25.99 -21.78 -25.84
CA MET A 5 25.33 -20.47 -25.94
C MET A 5 24.64 -20.05 -24.64
N SER A 6 24.10 -21.00 -23.87
CA SER A 6 23.56 -20.72 -22.53
C SER A 6 24.65 -20.34 -21.53
N PHE A 7 25.79 -21.06 -21.53
CA PHE A 7 26.93 -20.71 -20.67
C PHE A 7 27.49 -19.32 -21.00
N LEU A 8 27.59 -18.97 -22.28
CA LEU A 8 28.09 -17.66 -22.71
C LEU A 8 27.13 -16.51 -22.29
N ARG A 9 25.81 -16.72 -22.43
CA ARG A 9 24.80 -15.75 -21.97
C ARG A 9 24.82 -15.58 -20.45
N ALA A 10 24.95 -16.67 -19.71
CA ALA A 10 25.07 -16.63 -18.26
C ALA A 10 26.33 -15.85 -17.82
N LEU A 11 27.49 -16.15 -18.42
CA LEU A 11 28.75 -15.44 -18.14
C LEU A 11 28.67 -13.94 -18.46
N LEU A 12 28.07 -13.58 -19.60
CA LEU A 12 27.87 -12.17 -19.96
C LEU A 12 26.92 -11.46 -19.01
N SER A 13 25.85 -12.11 -18.57
CA SER A 13 24.92 -11.60 -17.55
C SER A 13 25.65 -11.33 -16.24
N THR A 14 26.40 -12.32 -15.72
CA THR A 14 27.19 -12.17 -14.49
C THR A 14 28.22 -11.04 -14.60
N THR A 15 28.87 -10.90 -15.75
CA THR A 15 29.86 -9.84 -15.98
C THR A 15 29.22 -8.44 -15.98
N ARG A 16 28.02 -8.31 -16.54
CA ARG A 16 27.26 -7.05 -16.51
C ARG A 16 26.79 -6.70 -15.10
N MET A 17 26.31 -7.70 -14.35
CA MET A 17 25.94 -7.54 -12.95
C MET A 17 27.11 -6.96 -12.14
N ILE A 18 28.28 -7.60 -12.17
CA ILE A 18 29.47 -7.14 -11.44
C ILE A 18 29.84 -5.69 -11.82
N ARG A 19 29.72 -5.32 -13.10
CA ARG A 19 30.14 -4.01 -13.59
C ARG A 19 29.17 -2.88 -13.24
N HIS A 20 27.86 -3.14 -13.30
CA HIS A 20 26.82 -2.09 -13.19
C HIS A 20 26.17 -2.02 -11.81
N SER A 21 26.28 -3.08 -10.98
CA SER A 21 25.68 -3.11 -9.64
C SER A 21 26.07 -1.93 -8.73
N PRO A 22 27.34 -1.44 -8.68
CA PRO A 22 27.70 -0.30 -7.84
C PRO A 22 27.02 1.02 -8.25
N GLU A 23 26.90 1.28 -9.56
CA GLU A 23 26.24 2.48 -10.09
C GLU A 23 24.72 2.42 -9.83
N LEU A 24 24.11 1.24 -9.98
CA LEU A 24 22.68 1.06 -9.75
C LEU A 24 22.28 1.09 -8.27
N SER A 25 23.23 0.84 -7.37
CA SER A 25 23.08 1.07 -5.93
C SER A 25 23.07 2.56 -5.56
N ALA A 26 23.54 3.45 -6.45
CA ALA A 26 23.49 4.88 -6.18
C ALA A 26 22.03 5.37 -6.09
N GLY A 27 21.70 6.04 -4.98
CA GLY A 27 20.36 6.55 -4.70
C GLY A 27 19.41 5.57 -4.00
N LEU A 28 19.84 4.33 -3.71
CA LEU A 28 19.12 3.44 -2.82
C LEU A 28 19.64 3.59 -1.37
N PRO A 29 18.77 3.63 -0.36
CA PRO A 29 19.21 3.58 1.04
C PRO A 29 19.83 2.21 1.35
N ALA A 30 20.78 2.20 2.28
CA ALA A 30 21.31 0.97 2.84
C ALA A 30 20.19 0.17 3.53
N ASP A 31 20.33 -1.16 3.57
CA ASP A 31 19.30 -2.08 4.05
C ASP A 31 18.92 -1.80 5.52
N ASP A 32 19.91 -1.45 6.34
CA ASP A 32 19.75 -1.09 7.75
C ASP A 32 19.08 0.27 7.98
N ALA A 33 18.99 1.10 6.95
CA ALA A 33 18.28 2.38 6.98
C ALA A 33 16.81 2.27 6.53
N VAL A 34 16.37 1.11 6.02
CA VAL A 34 14.97 0.88 5.63
C VAL A 34 14.16 0.49 6.86
N LEU A 35 13.05 1.19 7.07
CA LEU A 35 12.16 0.97 8.21
C LEU A 35 10.80 0.49 7.71
N LEU A 36 10.31 -0.60 8.31
CA LEU A 36 8.98 -1.14 8.01
C LEU A 36 7.90 -0.37 8.76
N ASP A 37 6.95 0.20 8.02
CA ASP A 37 5.84 1.01 8.51
C ASP A 37 6.27 2.09 9.52
N ALA A 38 7.36 2.80 9.23
CA ALA A 38 7.83 3.87 10.09
C ALA A 38 6.70 4.90 10.35
N PRO A 39 6.34 5.17 11.62
CA PRO A 39 5.39 6.23 11.92
C PRO A 39 5.98 7.59 11.53
N ASP A 40 5.13 8.50 11.07
CA ASP A 40 5.54 9.87 10.79
C ASP A 40 5.79 10.67 12.09
N GLU A 41 6.27 11.91 11.95
CA GLU A 41 6.60 12.79 13.07
C GLU A 41 5.39 13.17 13.93
N ARG A 42 4.17 13.15 13.37
CA ARG A 42 2.93 13.48 14.11
C ARG A 42 2.45 12.28 14.93
N LEU A 43 2.56 11.07 14.38
CA LEU A 43 2.10 9.84 14.99
C LEU A 43 3.10 9.26 16.01
N SER A 44 4.40 9.42 15.77
CA SER A 44 5.45 8.85 16.62
C SER A 44 5.31 9.22 18.10
N PRO A 45 5.10 10.50 18.48
CA PRO A 45 4.91 10.88 19.89
C PRO A 45 3.67 10.23 20.52
N ALA A 46 2.58 10.08 19.75
CA ALA A 46 1.37 9.43 20.23
C ALA A 46 1.57 7.94 20.54
N LEU A 47 2.30 7.21 19.68
CA LEU A 47 2.63 5.81 19.92
C LEU A 47 3.59 5.63 21.11
N VAL A 48 4.58 6.52 21.27
CA VAL A 48 5.49 6.49 22.42
C VAL A 48 4.72 6.74 23.73
N ALA A 49 3.82 7.73 23.75
CA ALA A 49 2.99 8.02 24.91
C ALA A 49 2.06 6.85 25.26
N ALA A 50 1.40 6.26 24.25
CA ALA A 50 0.56 5.09 24.42
C ALA A 50 1.34 3.89 24.98
N ALA A 51 2.61 3.72 24.58
CA ALA A 51 3.49 2.69 25.13
C ALA A 51 3.84 2.92 26.61
N LEU A 52 3.78 4.16 27.08
CA LEU A 52 3.93 4.55 28.49
C LEU A 52 2.58 4.61 29.24
N GLY A 53 1.48 4.25 28.59
CA GLY A 53 0.13 4.23 29.17
C GLY A 53 -0.64 5.54 29.07
N ALA A 54 -0.09 6.59 28.46
CA ALA A 54 -0.76 7.88 28.31
C ALA A 54 -1.52 7.95 26.97
N TYR A 55 -2.81 8.32 27.02
CA TYR A 55 -3.67 8.39 25.83
C TYR A 55 -3.78 9.79 25.25
N GLU A 56 -3.44 10.82 26.02
CA GLU A 56 -3.68 12.22 25.71
C GLU A 56 -3.06 12.64 24.37
N PRO A 57 -1.82 12.26 24.02
CA PRO A 57 -1.26 12.62 22.72
C PRO A 57 -1.94 11.94 21.53
N ALA A 58 -2.49 10.72 21.70
CA ALA A 58 -3.29 10.06 20.68
C ALA A 58 -4.66 10.74 20.52
N ALA A 59 -5.26 11.16 21.63
CA ALA A 59 -6.51 11.94 21.64
C ALA A 59 -6.33 13.29 20.95
N GLU A 60 -5.28 14.05 21.28
CA GLU A 60 -4.95 15.33 20.66
C GLU A 60 -4.71 15.19 19.15
N LEU A 61 -3.95 14.17 18.73
CA LEU A 61 -3.69 13.89 17.31
C LEU A 61 -4.99 13.62 16.55
N LEU A 62 -5.84 12.73 17.06
CA LEU A 62 -7.10 12.38 16.41
C LEU A 62 -8.07 13.57 16.41
N ALA A 63 -8.15 14.34 17.50
CA ALA A 63 -8.97 15.54 17.57
C ALA A 63 -8.54 16.58 16.53
N ALA A 64 -7.23 16.84 16.40
CA ALA A 64 -6.70 17.78 15.41
C ALA A 64 -7.04 17.36 13.97
N THR A 65 -6.87 16.08 13.63
CA THR A 65 -7.24 15.57 12.29
C THR A 65 -8.74 15.65 12.02
N ARG A 66 -9.59 15.44 13.03
CA ARG A 66 -11.05 15.60 12.92
C ARG A 66 -11.45 17.05 12.69
N GLU A 67 -10.88 17.97 13.47
CA GLU A 67 -11.20 19.40 13.41
C GLU A 67 -10.74 20.05 12.10
N GLY A 68 -9.60 19.60 11.58
CA GLY A 68 -9.11 19.99 10.25
C GLY A 68 -9.78 19.27 9.08
N ALA A 69 -10.68 18.31 9.33
CA ALA A 69 -11.24 17.42 8.31
C ALA A 69 -10.17 16.70 7.46
N GLU A 70 -9.04 16.36 8.07
CA GLU A 70 -7.92 15.64 7.46
C GLU A 70 -8.20 14.12 7.42
N TRP A 71 -9.26 13.71 6.72
CA TRP A 71 -9.81 12.35 6.81
C TRP A 71 -8.81 11.24 6.46
N GLU A 72 -7.99 11.46 5.43
CA GLU A 72 -6.95 10.51 4.99
C GLU A 72 -5.81 10.38 6.00
N THR A 73 -5.48 11.46 6.72
CA THR A 73 -4.50 11.43 7.81
C THR A 73 -5.09 10.74 9.03
N ARG A 74 -6.36 11.05 9.34
CA ARG A 74 -7.10 10.47 10.45
C ARG A 74 -7.20 8.94 10.33
N ASP A 75 -7.57 8.43 9.16
CA ASP A 75 -7.69 6.99 8.93
C ASP A 75 -6.33 6.26 9.04
N ARG A 76 -5.25 6.89 8.55
CA ARG A 76 -3.90 6.35 8.72
C ARG A 76 -3.45 6.33 10.17
N CYS A 77 -3.68 7.41 10.91
CA CYS A 77 -3.39 7.45 12.34
C CYS A 77 -4.18 6.36 13.07
N LEU A 78 -5.48 6.23 12.77
CA LEU A 78 -6.35 5.20 13.31
C LEU A 78 -5.79 3.80 13.05
N ALA A 79 -5.42 3.48 11.81
CA ALA A 79 -4.89 2.16 11.45
C ALA A 79 -3.67 1.79 12.30
N ARG A 80 -2.71 2.72 12.47
CA ARG A 80 -1.51 2.49 13.28
C ARG A 80 -1.80 2.40 14.77
N LEU A 81 -2.68 3.25 15.30
CA LEU A 81 -3.13 3.19 16.69
C LEU A 81 -3.87 1.89 17.00
N VAL A 82 -4.69 1.39 16.07
CA VAL A 82 -5.38 0.10 16.19
C VAL A 82 -4.39 -1.06 16.20
N THR A 83 -3.41 -1.09 15.28
CA THR A 83 -2.36 -2.12 15.28
C THR A 83 -1.57 -2.11 16.60
N PHE A 84 -1.26 -0.92 17.13
CA PHE A 84 -0.60 -0.81 18.43
C PHE A 84 -1.49 -1.30 19.58
N ALA A 85 -2.75 -0.86 19.60
CA ALA A 85 -3.74 -1.26 20.62
C ALA A 85 -4.07 -2.75 20.60
N HIS A 86 -3.94 -3.42 19.44
CA HIS A 86 -4.09 -4.87 19.35
C HIS A 86 -3.20 -5.60 20.37
N SER A 87 -1.94 -5.16 20.50
CA SER A 87 -0.97 -5.73 21.43
C SER A 87 -0.97 -5.08 22.81
N ARG A 88 -1.35 -3.80 22.91
CA ARG A 88 -1.31 -2.98 24.14
C ARG A 88 -2.49 -2.02 24.19
N ASP A 89 -3.63 -2.46 24.73
CA ASP A 89 -4.86 -1.66 24.80
C ASP A 89 -5.08 -0.90 26.12
N GLY A 90 -4.15 -0.99 27.09
CA GLY A 90 -4.28 -0.33 28.40
C GLY A 90 -4.56 1.18 28.30
N TRP A 91 -3.79 1.91 27.48
CA TRP A 91 -4.00 3.34 27.25
C TRP A 91 -5.40 3.65 26.69
N LEU A 92 -5.93 2.79 25.80
CA LEU A 92 -7.27 2.96 25.24
C LEU A 92 -8.36 2.67 26.28
N ALA A 93 -8.15 1.68 27.14
CA ALA A 93 -9.06 1.40 28.27
C ALA A 93 -9.11 2.57 29.26
N ASP A 94 -7.97 3.17 29.57
CA ASP A 94 -7.88 4.36 30.42
C ASP A 94 -8.60 5.55 29.77
N TRP A 95 -8.40 5.77 28.46
CA TRP A 95 -9.10 6.80 27.70
C TRP A 95 -10.62 6.63 27.74
N LEU A 96 -11.11 5.41 27.44
CA LEU A 96 -12.54 5.10 27.46
C LEU A 96 -13.15 5.20 28.87
N THR A 97 -12.35 5.01 29.92
CA THR A 97 -12.79 5.20 31.31
C THR A 97 -12.92 6.68 31.66
N ALA A 98 -11.92 7.48 31.27
CA ALA A 98 -11.90 8.92 31.54
C ALA A 98 -12.93 9.70 30.71
N ALA A 99 -13.10 9.34 29.43
CA ALA A 99 -14.01 10.00 28.50
C ALA A 99 -14.83 8.98 27.67
N PRO A 100 -15.85 8.33 28.26
CA PRO A 100 -16.59 7.23 27.61
C PRO A 100 -17.37 7.60 26.34
N ARG A 101 -17.59 8.91 26.10
CA ARG A 101 -18.32 9.45 24.95
C ARG A 101 -17.42 10.22 23.99
N ASP A 102 -16.11 10.15 24.19
CA ASP A 102 -15.16 10.77 23.28
C ASP A 102 -15.27 10.12 21.89
N PRO A 103 -15.53 10.89 20.82
CA PRO A 103 -15.73 10.34 19.48
C PRO A 103 -14.48 9.64 18.94
N ASP A 104 -13.28 10.11 19.30
CA ASP A 104 -12.02 9.51 18.83
C ASP A 104 -11.72 8.21 19.56
N ALA A 105 -11.98 8.16 20.87
CA ALA A 105 -11.88 6.92 21.65
C ALA A 105 -12.84 5.84 21.13
N LEU A 106 -14.08 6.23 20.82
CA LEU A 106 -15.09 5.33 20.23
C LEU A 106 -14.65 4.83 18.85
N LEU A 107 -14.03 5.69 18.04
CA LEU A 107 -13.49 5.30 16.74
C LEU A 107 -12.35 4.27 16.87
N VAL A 108 -11.38 4.51 17.75
CA VAL A 108 -10.29 3.55 18.01
C VAL A 108 -10.83 2.24 18.55
N LYS A 109 -11.81 2.28 19.47
CA LYS A 109 -12.50 1.09 19.98
C LYS A 109 -13.17 0.29 18.87
N ALA A 110 -13.92 0.94 17.99
CA ALA A 110 -14.56 0.29 16.86
C ALA A 110 -13.54 -0.33 15.90
N GLY A 111 -12.49 0.42 15.55
CA GLY A 111 -11.40 -0.05 14.68
C GLY A 111 -10.68 -1.27 15.25
N LEU A 112 -10.35 -1.26 16.55
CA LEU A 112 -9.73 -2.37 17.25
C LEU A 112 -10.63 -3.62 17.27
N ALA A 113 -11.93 -3.44 17.51
CA ALA A 113 -12.88 -4.53 17.52
C ALA A 113 -13.04 -5.17 16.13
N VAL A 114 -13.11 -4.36 15.06
CA VAL A 114 -13.12 -4.85 13.66
C VAL A 114 -11.83 -5.62 13.37
N HIS A 115 -10.68 -5.05 13.72
CA HIS A 115 -9.37 -5.68 13.47
C HIS A 115 -9.25 -7.06 14.15
N ARG A 116 -9.56 -7.15 15.45
CA ARG A 116 -9.60 -8.44 16.18
C ARG A 116 -10.60 -9.44 15.60
N ALA A 117 -11.75 -8.97 15.13
CA ALA A 117 -12.75 -9.84 14.52
C ALA A 117 -12.25 -10.44 13.18
N TRP A 118 -11.49 -9.69 12.38
CA TRP A 118 -10.91 -10.18 11.12
C TRP A 118 -9.89 -11.31 11.30
N GLU A 119 -9.11 -11.28 12.38
CA GLU A 119 -8.12 -12.31 12.71
C GLU A 119 -8.73 -13.57 13.34
N SER A 120 -9.96 -13.46 13.86
CA SER A 120 -10.65 -14.59 14.49
C SER A 120 -11.05 -15.66 13.47
N PRO A 121 -10.88 -16.96 13.81
CA PRO A 121 -11.48 -18.06 13.03
C PRO A 121 -13.01 -17.99 12.94
N ALA A 122 -13.67 -17.38 13.92
CA ALA A 122 -15.12 -17.12 13.95
C ALA A 122 -15.45 -15.69 13.48
N ARG A 123 -14.79 -15.24 12.41
CA ARG A 123 -14.83 -13.85 11.93
C ARG A 123 -16.25 -13.33 11.72
N ALA A 124 -17.10 -14.09 11.05
CA ALA A 124 -18.45 -13.65 10.70
C ALA A 124 -19.32 -13.43 11.96
N GLU A 125 -19.22 -14.31 12.97
CA GLU A 125 -19.88 -14.14 14.26
C GLU A 125 -19.39 -12.89 14.97
N ARG A 126 -18.08 -12.73 15.08
CA ARG A 126 -17.47 -11.61 15.80
C ARG A 126 -17.79 -10.28 15.15
N LEU A 127 -17.72 -10.19 13.82
CA LEU A 127 -18.06 -8.94 13.13
C LEU A 127 -19.51 -8.53 13.37
N ARG A 128 -20.46 -9.48 13.40
CA ARG A 128 -21.86 -9.17 13.73
C ARG A 128 -22.02 -8.53 15.12
N GLU A 129 -21.16 -8.85 16.08
CA GLU A 129 -21.16 -8.23 17.42
C GLU A 129 -20.56 -6.81 17.41
N VAL A 130 -19.75 -6.47 16.40
CA VAL A 130 -19.04 -5.18 16.30
C VAL A 130 -19.89 -4.07 15.69
N GLY A 131 -20.93 -4.40 14.92
CA GLY A 131 -21.83 -3.42 14.27
C GLY A 131 -22.24 -2.23 15.15
N PRO A 132 -22.73 -2.44 16.39
CA PRO A 132 -23.10 -1.34 17.29
C PRO A 132 -21.94 -0.39 17.65
N LEU A 133 -20.69 -0.86 17.69
CA LEU A 133 -19.53 -0.01 17.96
C LEU A 133 -19.23 0.92 16.78
N ILE A 134 -19.39 0.40 15.56
CA ILE A 134 -19.24 1.19 14.33
C ILE A 134 -20.33 2.27 14.26
N SER A 135 -21.59 1.90 14.56
CA SER A 135 -22.70 2.87 14.62
C SER A 135 -22.44 3.95 15.67
N ALA A 136 -21.98 3.59 16.87
CA ALA A 136 -21.65 4.57 17.92
C ALA A 136 -20.55 5.54 17.48
N ALA A 137 -19.50 5.07 16.80
CA ALA A 137 -18.44 5.93 16.27
C ALA A 137 -18.97 6.86 15.16
N ALA A 138 -19.83 6.36 14.26
CA ALA A 138 -20.45 7.16 13.20
C ALA A 138 -21.42 8.23 13.73
N GLU A 139 -22.16 7.93 14.80
CA GLU A 139 -23.08 8.86 15.46
C GLU A 139 -22.34 9.94 16.25
N ALA A 140 -21.21 9.60 16.87
CA ALA A 140 -20.43 10.54 17.68
C ALA A 140 -19.81 11.67 16.85
N GLN A 141 -19.47 11.40 15.57
CA GLN A 141 -19.04 12.42 14.61
C GLN A 141 -19.67 12.18 13.23
N PRO A 142 -20.90 12.67 12.98
CA PRO A 142 -21.65 12.34 11.76
C PRO A 142 -21.01 12.77 10.45
N GLY A 143 -20.06 13.73 10.47
CA GLY A 143 -19.32 14.18 9.28
C GLY A 143 -18.08 13.34 8.94
N ASP A 144 -17.64 12.46 9.83
CA ASP A 144 -16.42 11.67 9.67
C ASP A 144 -16.67 10.47 8.73
N PRO A 145 -15.93 10.32 7.62
CA PRO A 145 -16.05 9.17 6.72
C PRO A 145 -15.38 7.90 7.27
N VAL A 146 -14.48 7.99 8.26
CA VAL A 146 -13.66 6.86 8.73
C VAL A 146 -14.49 5.74 9.39
N PRO A 147 -15.52 6.01 10.22
CA PRO A 147 -16.46 4.98 10.66
C PRO A 147 -17.13 4.22 9.52
N TRP A 148 -17.40 4.89 8.39
CA TRP A 148 -18.01 4.24 7.23
C TRP A 148 -17.04 3.35 6.46
N ARG A 149 -15.74 3.67 6.46
CA ARG A 149 -14.73 2.69 6.01
C ARG A 149 -14.80 1.42 6.85
N LEU A 150 -14.82 1.54 8.18
CA LEU A 150 -14.96 0.39 9.07
C LEU A 150 -16.27 -0.38 8.80
N ALA A 151 -17.36 0.33 8.49
CA ALA A 151 -18.63 -0.27 8.11
C ALA A 151 -18.54 -1.08 6.80
N LEU A 152 -17.82 -0.57 5.80
CA LEU A 152 -17.58 -1.27 4.52
C LEU A 152 -16.73 -2.54 4.74
N ASP A 153 -15.67 -2.46 5.55
CA ASP A 153 -14.88 -3.62 5.95
C ASP A 153 -15.71 -4.64 6.73
N HIS A 154 -16.55 -4.18 7.66
CA HIS A 154 -17.49 -5.02 8.37
C HIS A 154 -18.47 -5.70 7.41
N ALA A 155 -19.09 -4.96 6.49
CA ALA A 155 -20.05 -5.49 5.51
C ALA A 155 -19.43 -6.60 4.65
N ARG A 156 -18.17 -6.44 4.23
CA ARG A 156 -17.40 -7.47 3.54
C ARG A 156 -17.25 -8.73 4.38
N GLY A 157 -16.81 -8.60 5.63
CA GLY A 157 -16.57 -9.76 6.49
C GLY A 157 -17.83 -10.43 7.04
N THR A 158 -18.97 -9.71 7.09
CA THR A 158 -20.28 -10.28 7.47
C THR A 158 -21.08 -10.78 6.28
N HIS A 159 -20.52 -10.76 5.07
CA HIS A 159 -21.23 -11.22 3.88
C HIS A 159 -22.54 -10.45 3.61
N ALA A 160 -22.51 -9.12 3.75
CA ALA A 160 -23.66 -8.26 3.51
C ALA A 160 -24.17 -8.37 2.07
N THR A 161 -25.46 -8.07 1.85
CA THR A 161 -26.03 -8.01 0.51
C THR A 161 -25.52 -6.76 -0.23
N HIS A 162 -25.58 -6.79 -1.56
CA HIS A 162 -25.20 -5.65 -2.40
C HIS A 162 -25.95 -4.36 -2.00
N THR A 163 -27.26 -4.43 -1.81
CA THR A 163 -28.08 -3.29 -1.37
C THR A 163 -27.68 -2.73 -0.01
N ALA A 164 -27.33 -3.60 0.95
CA ALA A 164 -26.85 -3.14 2.25
C ALA A 164 -25.48 -2.46 2.14
N PHE A 165 -24.60 -3.01 1.30
CA PHE A 165 -23.31 -2.41 1.00
C PHE A 165 -23.43 -1.06 0.29
N GLU A 166 -24.28 -0.93 -0.73
CA GLU A 166 -24.55 0.32 -1.45
C GLU A 166 -25.02 1.42 -0.50
N ALA A 167 -25.91 1.11 0.45
CA ALA A 167 -26.35 2.08 1.45
C ALA A 167 -25.20 2.60 2.32
N LEU A 168 -24.24 1.74 2.69
CA LEU A 168 -23.04 2.16 3.44
C LEU A 168 -22.09 2.97 2.57
N TRP A 169 -21.94 2.58 1.29
CA TRP A 169 -21.12 3.29 0.32
C TRP A 169 -21.62 4.72 0.09
N GLU A 170 -22.92 4.91 -0.08
CA GLU A 170 -23.53 6.24 -0.19
C GLU A 170 -23.24 7.12 1.03
N GLN A 171 -23.19 6.54 2.23
CA GLN A 171 -22.85 7.28 3.44
C GLN A 171 -21.38 7.71 3.44
N ALA A 172 -20.46 6.85 3.02
CA ALA A 172 -19.04 7.19 2.89
C ALA A 172 -18.83 8.33 1.88
N ILE A 173 -19.37 8.19 0.67
CA ILE A 173 -19.16 9.14 -0.42
C ILE A 173 -19.82 10.50 -0.17
N ARG A 174 -20.97 10.52 0.52
CA ARG A 174 -21.61 11.78 0.94
C ARG A 174 -20.72 12.63 1.85
N ARG A 175 -19.83 12.00 2.61
CA ARG A 175 -18.96 12.68 3.60
C ARG A 175 -17.61 13.05 3.01
N SER A 176 -16.99 12.13 2.27
CA SER A 176 -15.76 12.38 1.56
C SER A 176 -15.72 11.54 0.27
N PRO A 177 -16.06 12.15 -0.90
CA PRO A 177 -16.09 11.44 -2.17
C PRO A 177 -14.76 10.83 -2.59
N HIS A 178 -13.64 11.37 -2.11
CA HIS A 178 -12.29 10.97 -2.51
C HIS A 178 -11.51 10.27 -1.38
N HIS A 179 -12.18 9.83 -0.31
CA HIS A 179 -11.50 9.16 0.80
C HIS A 179 -10.90 7.81 0.37
N TYR A 180 -9.57 7.77 0.23
CA TYR A 180 -8.85 6.61 -0.29
C TYR A 180 -9.19 5.30 0.45
N GLY A 181 -9.24 5.33 1.78
CA GLY A 181 -9.55 4.14 2.58
C GLY A 181 -10.94 3.57 2.31
N CYS A 182 -11.95 4.42 2.08
CA CYS A 182 -13.30 3.97 1.73
C CYS A 182 -13.32 3.30 0.36
N HIS A 183 -12.65 3.91 -0.62
CA HIS A 183 -12.53 3.33 -1.96
C HIS A 183 -11.78 1.99 -1.96
N VAL A 184 -10.72 1.86 -1.16
CA VAL A 184 -10.01 0.58 -0.99
C VAL A 184 -10.93 -0.48 -0.37
N ALA A 185 -11.68 -0.14 0.68
CA ALA A 185 -12.63 -1.07 1.30
C ALA A 185 -13.73 -1.52 0.30
N ALA A 186 -14.21 -0.59 -0.54
CA ALA A 186 -15.18 -0.91 -1.58
C ALA A 186 -14.61 -1.79 -2.69
N LEU A 187 -13.40 -1.48 -3.17
CA LEU A 187 -12.67 -2.32 -4.12
C LEU A 187 -12.52 -3.76 -3.60
N GLN A 188 -12.18 -3.92 -2.31
CA GLN A 188 -12.03 -5.23 -1.69
C GLN A 188 -13.35 -6.00 -1.62
N TYR A 189 -14.48 -5.33 -1.35
CA TYR A 189 -15.81 -5.95 -1.36
C TYR A 189 -16.20 -6.45 -2.76
N LEU A 190 -15.93 -5.65 -3.78
CA LEU A 190 -16.21 -5.96 -5.19
C LEU A 190 -15.20 -6.95 -5.80
N SER A 191 -14.14 -7.31 -5.08
CA SER A 191 -13.12 -8.22 -5.61
C SER A 191 -13.65 -9.65 -5.80
N ALA A 192 -13.03 -10.39 -6.72
CA ALA A 192 -13.40 -11.77 -7.07
C ALA A 192 -13.21 -12.78 -5.93
N ALA A 193 -12.45 -12.43 -4.90
CA ALA A 193 -12.33 -13.23 -3.68
C ALA A 193 -13.63 -13.22 -2.84
N TRP A 194 -14.58 -12.33 -3.17
CA TRP A 194 -15.80 -12.12 -2.42
C TRP A 194 -17.03 -12.10 -3.36
N TYR A 195 -17.54 -10.92 -3.69
CA TYR A 195 -18.85 -10.76 -4.32
C TYR A 195 -18.84 -10.43 -5.81
N GLY A 196 -17.71 -9.98 -6.34
CA GLY A 196 -17.65 -9.53 -7.73
C GLY A 196 -16.78 -10.40 -8.63
N SER A 197 -16.40 -9.81 -9.75
CA SER A 197 -15.46 -10.35 -10.72
C SER A 197 -14.25 -9.42 -10.84
N HIS A 198 -13.13 -9.93 -11.36
CA HIS A 198 -11.99 -9.05 -11.64
C HIS A 198 -12.35 -7.93 -12.62
N ARG A 199 -13.30 -8.18 -13.52
CA ARG A 199 -13.82 -7.15 -14.41
C ARG A 199 -14.48 -6.02 -13.62
N GLU A 200 -15.45 -6.33 -12.77
CA GLU A 200 -16.13 -5.30 -11.94
C GLU A 200 -15.16 -4.58 -11.01
N CYS A 201 -14.18 -5.29 -10.46
CA CYS A 201 -13.13 -4.73 -9.62
C CYS A 201 -12.30 -3.68 -10.38
N PHE A 202 -11.83 -4.01 -11.59
CA PHE A 202 -11.10 -3.05 -12.41
C PHE A 202 -12.01 -1.92 -12.94
N ASP A 203 -13.24 -2.22 -13.38
CA ASP A 203 -14.17 -1.22 -13.90
C ASP A 203 -14.48 -0.16 -12.82
N PHE A 204 -14.69 -0.59 -11.56
CA PHE A 204 -14.82 0.31 -10.41
C PHE A 204 -13.54 1.12 -10.15
N ALA A 205 -12.38 0.45 -10.13
CA ALA A 205 -11.11 1.09 -9.84
C ALA A 205 -10.73 2.17 -10.85
N GLU A 206 -10.96 1.90 -12.14
CA GLU A 206 -10.70 2.82 -13.25
C GLU A 206 -11.64 4.02 -13.18
N GLN A 207 -12.95 3.80 -13.02
CA GLN A 207 -13.91 4.89 -12.87
C GLN A 207 -13.57 5.78 -11.65
N ALA A 208 -13.26 5.18 -10.50
CA ALA A 208 -12.87 5.94 -9.31
C ALA A 208 -11.59 6.74 -9.51
N ALA A 209 -10.62 6.22 -10.26
CA ALA A 209 -9.39 6.92 -10.62
C ALA A 209 -9.63 8.07 -11.60
N GLU A 210 -10.52 7.90 -12.59
CA GLU A 210 -10.92 8.94 -13.54
C GLU A 210 -11.64 10.11 -12.84
N ASP A 211 -12.50 9.81 -11.87
CA ASP A 211 -13.25 10.81 -11.10
C ASP A 211 -12.41 11.47 -9.99
N ALA A 212 -11.20 10.97 -9.72
CA ALA A 212 -10.37 11.46 -8.64
C ALA A 212 -9.79 12.85 -8.92
N LEU A 213 -9.63 13.63 -7.84
CA LEU A 213 -8.86 14.88 -7.91
C LEU A 213 -7.40 14.61 -8.33
N PRO A 214 -6.74 15.61 -8.97
CA PRO A 214 -5.30 15.54 -9.22
C PRO A 214 -4.52 15.16 -7.96
N ASP A 215 -3.51 14.32 -8.15
CA ASP A 215 -2.62 13.78 -7.11
C ASP A 215 -3.31 12.95 -6.00
N SER A 216 -4.61 12.68 -6.08
CA SER A 216 -5.31 11.83 -5.10
C SER A 216 -4.80 10.38 -5.16
N LEU A 217 -4.59 9.77 -4.00
CA LEU A 217 -4.22 8.35 -3.90
C LEU A 217 -5.29 7.40 -4.46
N VAL A 218 -6.54 7.88 -4.64
CA VAL A 218 -7.61 7.13 -5.34
C VAL A 218 -7.20 6.74 -6.76
N GLN A 219 -6.34 7.53 -7.42
CA GLN A 219 -5.79 7.17 -8.73
C GLN A 219 -4.94 5.88 -8.71
N ALA A 220 -4.54 5.38 -7.54
CA ALA A 220 -3.83 4.11 -7.38
C ALA A 220 -4.75 2.88 -7.24
N LEU A 221 -6.08 3.04 -7.29
CA LEU A 221 -6.99 1.88 -7.20
C LEU A 221 -6.78 0.87 -8.34
N PRO A 222 -6.56 1.27 -9.61
CA PRO A 222 -6.31 0.32 -10.68
C PRO A 222 -5.10 -0.58 -10.42
N VAL A 223 -3.99 -0.03 -9.89
CA VAL A 223 -2.80 -0.85 -9.57
C VAL A 223 -3.06 -1.79 -8.39
N ARG A 224 -3.98 -1.43 -7.46
CA ARG A 224 -4.44 -2.34 -6.41
C ARG A 224 -5.32 -3.47 -6.95
N ALA A 225 -6.19 -3.18 -7.92
CA ALA A 225 -6.95 -4.22 -8.62
C ALA A 225 -6.03 -5.17 -9.39
N ALA A 226 -5.01 -4.63 -10.06
CA ALA A 226 -3.96 -5.41 -10.74
C ALA A 226 -3.20 -6.31 -9.75
N PHE A 227 -2.80 -5.79 -8.59
CA PHE A 227 -2.17 -6.58 -7.54
C PHE A 227 -3.04 -7.76 -7.09
N ALA A 228 -4.33 -7.51 -6.82
CA ALA A 228 -5.25 -8.57 -6.39
C ALA A 228 -5.39 -9.69 -7.44
N LEU A 229 -5.41 -9.35 -8.73
CA LEU A 229 -5.40 -10.34 -9.81
C LEU A 229 -4.08 -11.13 -9.88
N LEU A 230 -2.94 -10.44 -9.74
CA LEU A 230 -1.61 -11.06 -9.81
C LEU A 230 -1.30 -11.96 -8.60
N LEU A 231 -1.92 -11.69 -7.45
CA LEU A 231 -1.76 -12.50 -6.24
C LEU A 231 -2.43 -13.89 -6.39
N ASP A 232 -3.50 -14.01 -7.17
CA ASP A 232 -4.10 -15.31 -7.49
C ASP A 232 -3.30 -15.99 -8.61
N SER A 233 -2.42 -16.92 -8.24
CA SER A 233 -1.55 -17.64 -9.18
C SER A 233 -2.30 -18.37 -10.30
N LYS A 234 -3.52 -18.87 -10.06
CA LYS A 234 -4.33 -19.56 -11.07
C LYS A 234 -4.92 -18.58 -12.08
N LEU A 235 -5.23 -17.36 -11.65
CA LEU A 235 -5.76 -16.32 -12.52
C LEU A 235 -4.65 -15.58 -13.24
N ALA A 236 -3.54 -15.28 -12.55
CA ALA A 236 -2.33 -14.75 -13.16
C ALA A 236 -1.91 -15.61 -14.38
N ALA A 237 -1.87 -16.94 -14.23
CA ALA A 237 -1.54 -17.86 -15.31
C ALA A 237 -2.54 -17.88 -16.49
N ARG A 238 -3.77 -17.38 -16.30
CA ARG A 238 -4.85 -17.33 -17.30
C ARG A 238 -5.17 -15.91 -17.77
N THR A 239 -4.34 -14.94 -17.42
CA THR A 239 -4.53 -13.54 -17.77
C THR A 239 -4.49 -13.41 -19.30
N ASN A 240 -5.55 -12.83 -19.87
CA ASN A 240 -5.64 -12.61 -21.32
C ASN A 240 -4.97 -11.28 -21.72
N PRO A 241 -4.74 -11.02 -23.02
CA PRO A 241 -4.08 -9.79 -23.48
C PRO A 241 -4.76 -8.49 -23.01
N VAL A 242 -6.09 -8.45 -22.96
CA VAL A 242 -6.83 -7.26 -22.49
C VAL A 242 -6.56 -6.97 -21.02
N GLN A 243 -6.49 -8.01 -20.19
CA GLN A 243 -6.15 -7.86 -18.77
C GLN A 243 -4.69 -7.45 -18.58
N VAL A 244 -3.78 -7.96 -19.42
CA VAL A 244 -2.37 -7.52 -19.45
C VAL A 244 -2.27 -6.02 -19.73
N ASP A 245 -2.99 -5.53 -20.73
CA ASP A 245 -3.01 -4.12 -21.11
C ASP A 245 -3.57 -3.24 -19.97
N ARG A 246 -4.65 -3.68 -19.30
CA ARG A 246 -5.22 -2.98 -18.12
C ARG A 246 -4.23 -2.92 -16.96
N ILE A 247 -3.49 -4.00 -16.68
CA ILE A 247 -2.46 -4.01 -15.64
C ILE A 247 -1.33 -3.02 -15.98
N ASP A 248 -0.90 -2.97 -17.25
CA ASP A 248 0.17 -2.06 -17.65
C ASP A 248 -0.28 -0.61 -17.61
N ALA A 249 -1.49 -0.30 -18.08
CA ALA A 249 -2.09 1.03 -17.96
C ALA A 249 -2.25 1.48 -16.49
N ALA A 250 -2.66 0.56 -15.61
CA ALA A 250 -2.75 0.81 -14.18
C ALA A 250 -1.38 1.12 -13.55
N ALA A 251 -0.33 0.40 -13.97
CA ALA A 251 1.04 0.67 -13.53
C ALA A 251 1.54 2.03 -14.05
N ASP A 252 1.25 2.39 -15.30
CA ASP A 252 1.65 3.68 -15.90
C ASP A 252 1.00 4.88 -15.17
N LEU A 253 -0.29 4.76 -14.85
CA LEU A 253 -1.01 5.75 -14.05
C LEU A 253 -0.38 5.89 -12.66
N ALA A 254 -0.09 4.78 -12.00
CA ALA A 254 0.53 4.79 -10.67
C ALA A 254 1.98 5.31 -10.69
N ILE A 255 2.74 5.10 -11.77
CA ILE A 255 4.07 5.73 -11.97
C ILE A 255 3.92 7.25 -12.03
N THR A 256 2.94 7.74 -12.80
CA THR A 256 2.66 9.19 -12.92
C THR A 256 2.30 9.79 -11.57
N LEU A 257 1.38 9.15 -10.84
CA LEU A 257 1.01 9.56 -9.48
C LEU A 257 2.20 9.54 -8.52
N SER A 258 3.02 8.48 -8.55
CA SER A 258 4.20 8.35 -7.69
C SER A 258 5.20 9.50 -7.91
N GLY A 259 5.36 9.94 -9.15
CA GLY A 259 6.24 11.05 -9.54
C GLY A 259 5.77 12.43 -9.09
N ALA A 260 4.48 12.61 -8.75
CA ALA A 260 3.96 13.87 -8.23
C ALA A 260 4.42 14.15 -6.78
N TYR A 261 4.87 13.13 -6.06
CA TYR A 261 5.33 13.24 -4.68
C TYR A 261 6.85 13.24 -4.58
N ARG A 262 7.39 13.91 -3.56
CA ARG A 262 8.85 13.89 -3.29
C ARG A 262 9.36 12.45 -3.04
N PRO A 263 10.62 12.15 -3.38
CA PRO A 263 11.26 10.90 -2.96
C PRO A 263 11.25 10.75 -1.43
N GLY A 264 11.00 9.53 -0.94
CA GLY A 264 10.96 9.21 0.49
C GLY A 264 9.77 9.80 1.25
N ASP A 265 8.74 10.30 0.56
CA ASP A 265 7.50 10.76 1.19
C ASP A 265 6.73 9.58 1.82
N PRO A 266 6.39 9.62 3.11
CA PRO A 266 5.57 8.58 3.74
C PRO A 266 4.13 8.55 3.21
N TRP A 267 3.64 9.65 2.61
CA TRP A 267 2.25 9.75 2.16
C TRP A 267 1.87 8.75 1.05
N PRO A 268 2.60 8.63 -0.07
CA PRO A 268 2.36 7.62 -1.09
C PRO A 268 3.08 6.29 -0.83
N ALA A 269 3.72 6.08 0.33
CA ALA A 269 4.64 4.95 0.54
C ALA A 269 4.01 3.58 0.25
N GLU A 270 2.78 3.35 0.73
CA GLU A 270 2.05 2.09 0.46
C GLU A 270 1.76 1.90 -1.04
N VAL A 271 1.34 2.96 -1.73
CA VAL A 271 1.11 2.95 -3.19
C VAL A 271 2.40 2.65 -3.94
N ARG A 272 3.53 3.24 -3.53
CA ARG A 272 4.83 2.99 -4.16
C ARG A 272 5.30 1.56 -3.95
N ASN A 273 5.15 1.00 -2.74
CA ASN A 273 5.48 -0.40 -2.44
C ASN A 273 4.60 -1.37 -3.26
N LEU A 274 3.30 -1.07 -3.35
CA LEU A 274 2.34 -1.81 -4.19
C LEU A 274 2.74 -1.79 -5.67
N LEU A 275 3.04 -0.61 -6.20
CA LEU A 275 3.47 -0.44 -7.58
C LEU A 275 4.80 -1.17 -7.86
N ALA A 276 5.77 -1.07 -6.95
CA ALA A 276 7.05 -1.77 -7.08
C ALA A 276 6.85 -3.29 -7.19
N TYR A 277 5.97 -3.87 -6.37
CA TYR A 277 5.61 -5.29 -6.48
C TYR A 277 5.00 -5.62 -7.85
N VAL A 278 4.02 -4.84 -8.32
CA VAL A 278 3.36 -5.08 -9.61
C VAL A 278 4.38 -5.01 -10.75
N LEU A 279 5.26 -4.01 -10.76
CA LEU A 279 6.31 -3.85 -11.77
C LEU A 279 7.30 -5.02 -11.76
N VAL A 280 7.71 -5.50 -10.58
CA VAL A 280 8.56 -6.69 -10.40
C VAL A 280 7.90 -7.92 -11.01
N VAL A 281 6.63 -8.20 -10.66
CA VAL A 281 5.89 -9.36 -11.21
C VAL A 281 5.70 -9.24 -12.71
N ARG A 282 5.52 -8.02 -13.23
CA ARG A 282 5.42 -7.74 -14.68
C ARG A 282 6.76 -7.72 -15.41
N GLY A 283 7.88 -7.86 -14.71
CA GLY A 283 9.22 -7.84 -15.29
C GLY A 283 9.66 -6.47 -15.82
N ARG A 284 9.02 -5.39 -15.36
CA ARG A 284 9.33 -4.00 -15.70
C ARG A 284 10.43 -3.46 -14.77
N TRP A 285 11.62 -4.06 -14.89
CA TRP A 285 12.70 -3.95 -13.90
C TRP A 285 13.26 -2.54 -13.71
N ASP A 286 13.44 -1.77 -14.79
CA ASP A 286 13.96 -0.40 -14.73
C ASP A 286 13.02 0.52 -13.94
N GLU A 287 11.72 0.40 -14.20
CA GLU A 287 10.69 1.19 -13.55
C GLU A 287 10.49 0.74 -12.10
N ALA A 288 10.55 -0.56 -11.83
CA ALA A 288 10.54 -1.08 -10.46
C ALA A 288 11.72 -0.52 -9.64
N LEU A 289 12.93 -0.53 -10.22
CA LEU A 289 14.12 0.00 -9.56
C LEU A 289 13.98 1.50 -9.27
N GLU A 290 13.37 2.26 -10.18
CA GLU A 290 13.07 3.67 -9.92
C GLU A 290 12.06 3.86 -8.80
N GLN A 291 11.00 3.04 -8.75
CA GLN A 291 10.07 3.08 -7.61
C GLN A 291 10.78 2.77 -6.29
N PHE A 292 11.71 1.82 -6.24
CA PHE A 292 12.50 1.57 -5.02
C PHE A 292 13.36 2.76 -4.60
N ARG A 293 13.86 3.58 -5.54
CA ARG A 293 14.53 4.86 -5.20
C ARG A 293 13.56 5.87 -4.64
N LEU A 294 12.37 6.00 -5.24
CA LEU A 294 11.33 6.92 -4.79
C LEU A 294 10.72 6.52 -3.43
N ILE A 295 10.65 5.23 -3.12
CA ILE A 295 10.26 4.72 -1.80
C ILE A 295 11.27 5.18 -0.74
N GLY A 296 12.56 5.15 -1.07
CA GLY A 296 13.61 5.47 -0.11
C GLY A 296 13.52 4.56 1.12
N PRO A 297 13.60 5.09 2.35
CA PRO A 297 13.60 4.27 3.56
C PRO A 297 12.19 3.77 3.98
N GLN A 298 11.13 4.13 3.25
CA GLN A 298 9.73 3.95 3.66
C GLN A 298 9.14 2.62 3.17
N ALA A 299 9.64 1.49 3.66
CA ALA A 299 9.01 0.19 3.39
C ALA A 299 7.68 0.08 4.14
N THR A 300 6.68 -0.56 3.52
CA THR A 300 5.36 -0.77 4.14
C THR A 300 5.03 -2.26 4.22
N SER A 301 4.29 -2.70 5.23
CA SER A 301 3.91 -4.12 5.37
C SER A 301 3.10 -4.60 4.17
N PHE A 302 2.10 -3.82 3.74
CA PHE A 302 1.40 -4.07 2.49
C PHE A 302 2.22 -3.52 1.31
N PRO A 303 2.40 -4.26 0.19
CA PRO A 303 1.78 -5.54 -0.15
C PRO A 303 2.55 -6.78 0.33
N TRP A 304 3.78 -6.64 0.81
CA TRP A 304 4.72 -7.74 1.02
C TRP A 304 4.23 -8.80 2.01
N SER A 305 3.46 -8.40 3.02
CA SER A 305 2.81 -9.30 3.98
C SER A 305 1.76 -10.21 3.36
N SER A 306 1.34 -9.95 2.11
CA SER A 306 0.41 -10.81 1.37
C SER A 306 1.11 -11.98 0.68
N VAL A 307 2.45 -11.96 0.60
CA VAL A 307 3.26 -12.97 -0.13
C VAL A 307 4.36 -13.59 0.73
N SER A 308 4.67 -13.01 1.89
CA SER A 308 5.70 -13.45 2.81
C SER A 308 5.32 -13.14 4.26
N ASP A 309 5.72 -14.01 5.18
CA ASP A 309 5.65 -13.76 6.64
C ASP A 309 6.74 -12.77 7.12
N ASP A 310 7.77 -12.53 6.29
CA ASP A 310 8.79 -11.49 6.48
C ASP A 310 8.62 -10.41 5.39
N PRO A 311 7.77 -9.39 5.62
CA PRO A 311 7.52 -8.35 4.63
C PRO A 311 8.75 -7.46 4.36
N LEU A 312 9.58 -7.19 5.37
CA LEU A 312 10.77 -6.35 5.19
C LEU A 312 11.84 -7.09 4.38
N GLY A 313 12.12 -8.34 4.72
CA GLY A 313 13.04 -9.18 3.92
C GLY A 313 12.56 -9.28 2.47
N GLN A 314 11.26 -9.53 2.26
CA GLN A 314 10.70 -9.64 0.92
C GLN A 314 10.80 -8.35 0.10
N PHE A 315 10.64 -7.18 0.73
CA PHE A 315 10.89 -5.87 0.09
C PHE A 315 12.35 -5.73 -0.34
N LEU A 316 13.29 -6.03 0.56
CA LEU A 316 14.73 -5.92 0.30
C LEU A 316 15.17 -6.87 -0.82
N ASP A 317 14.69 -8.11 -0.80
CA ASP A 317 14.94 -9.12 -1.84
C ASP A 317 14.39 -8.68 -3.20
N ALA A 318 13.18 -8.12 -3.24
CA ALA A 318 12.58 -7.61 -4.49
C ALA A 318 13.38 -6.43 -5.07
N ARG A 319 13.83 -5.51 -4.20
CA ARG A 319 14.69 -4.38 -4.56
C ARG A 319 16.02 -4.83 -5.13
N ASP A 320 16.68 -5.78 -4.48
CA ASP A 320 17.94 -6.34 -4.97
C ASP A 320 17.75 -7.15 -6.25
N GLY A 321 16.67 -7.93 -6.33
CA GLY A 321 16.28 -8.64 -7.54
C GLY A 321 16.12 -7.70 -8.73
N ALA A 322 15.36 -6.60 -8.58
CA ALA A 322 15.19 -5.60 -9.63
C ALA A 322 16.54 -4.99 -10.06
N ARG A 323 17.40 -4.63 -9.10
CA ARG A 323 18.74 -4.10 -9.38
C ARG A 323 19.60 -5.07 -10.20
N LEU A 324 19.61 -6.35 -9.82
CA LEU A 324 20.37 -7.39 -10.52
C LEU A 324 19.83 -7.64 -11.94
N GLN A 325 18.51 -7.62 -12.12
CA GLN A 325 17.89 -7.76 -13.44
C GLN A 325 18.26 -6.60 -14.36
N VAL A 326 18.12 -5.35 -13.90
CA VAL A 326 18.56 -4.16 -14.65
C VAL A 326 20.03 -4.25 -15.03
N ALA A 327 20.88 -4.62 -14.07
CA ALA A 327 22.31 -4.79 -14.33
C ALA A 327 22.58 -5.84 -15.42
N SER A 328 21.88 -6.98 -15.38
CA SER A 328 22.04 -8.06 -16.36
C SER A 328 21.62 -7.65 -17.79
N LEU A 329 20.60 -6.81 -17.90
CA LEU A 329 20.05 -6.32 -19.17
C LEU A 329 20.88 -5.16 -19.74
N THR A 330 21.58 -4.41 -18.89
CA THR A 330 22.40 -3.25 -19.29
C THR A 330 23.61 -3.70 -20.13
N PRO A 331 23.76 -3.24 -21.39
CA PRO A 331 24.89 -3.61 -22.23
C PRO A 331 26.25 -3.22 -21.62
N LEU A 332 27.26 -4.05 -21.82
CA LEU A 332 28.65 -3.66 -21.56
C LEU A 332 29.05 -2.63 -22.61
N ARG A 333 29.10 -1.33 -22.27
CA ARG A 333 29.71 -0.35 -23.18
C ARG A 333 31.18 -0.73 -23.39
N ASN A 334 31.54 -1.06 -24.62
CA ASN A 334 32.93 -1.10 -25.06
C ASN A 334 33.47 0.33 -25.04
N ARG A 335 34.57 0.54 -24.34
CA ARG A 335 35.30 1.80 -24.36
C ARG A 335 36.17 1.85 -25.62
N ASP A 336 35.56 1.72 -26.80
CA ASP A 336 36.22 1.97 -28.09
C ASP A 336 36.20 3.45 -28.39
N GLY A 337 36.96 4.17 -27.57
CA GLY A 337 37.20 5.60 -27.66
C GLY A 337 38.60 5.95 -27.19
N ARG A 338 39.59 5.08 -27.45
CA ARG A 338 40.99 5.50 -27.45
C ARG A 338 41.25 6.19 -28.77
N SER A 339 41.31 7.52 -28.68
CA SER A 339 41.84 8.43 -29.69
C SER A 339 42.98 7.78 -30.47
N ARG A 340 42.81 7.66 -31.79
CA ARG A 340 43.92 7.36 -32.70
C ARG A 340 45.03 8.40 -32.46
N PRO A 341 46.31 8.00 -32.31
CA PRO A 341 47.40 8.96 -32.32
C PRO A 341 47.40 9.63 -33.69
N ARG A 342 47.36 10.96 -33.72
CA ARG A 342 47.68 11.72 -34.93
C ARG A 342 49.12 11.35 -35.30
N GLY A 343 49.29 10.60 -36.38
CA GLY A 343 50.59 10.38 -36.98
C GLY A 343 51.14 11.73 -37.44
N HIS A 344 52.29 12.11 -36.89
CA HIS A 344 53.18 13.09 -37.51
C HIS A 344 53.74 12.44 -38.77
N TYR A 345 53.45 13.03 -39.93
CA TYR A 345 54.35 12.98 -41.07
C TYR A 345 54.95 14.37 -41.25
N ALA A 346 56.26 14.35 -41.54
CA ALA A 346 57.19 15.45 -41.65
C ALA A 346 56.83 16.47 -42.73
#